data_AF-A0A821M1A8-F1
#
_entry.id   AF-A0A821M1A8-F1
#
_cell.length_a   1.000
_cell.length_b   1.000
_cell.length_c   1.000
_cell.angle_alpha   90.00
_cell.angle_beta   90.00
_cell.angle_gamma   90.00
#
_symmetry.space_group_name_H-M   'P 1'
#
loop_
_entity.id
_entity.type
_entity.pdbx_description
1 polymer ?
#
loop_
_entity_poly.entity_id
_entity_poly.type
_entity_poly.pdbx_seq_one_letter_code
_entity_poly.pdbx_strand_id
1 'polypeptide(L)'
;FGLACGILAVFILNLLNNELEIEIISTFGLAYLIFYLADVELGVSAVLAMVVMGLYMAKHKYCISSRVQLPIASTWRIIIYFINILIFMITGIILAHSLVGTQKHVDAIDFGYSIVLYLALHIARLLAAVILHPFIKWSGVNLSWKEYIVLVWSGLRGSMAVILALMVDSEKVIDEMIRHRVLFHICMIALLTLTINGTSSKFVVRFLGLNH
;
A
#
# COMPACT_ATOMS: atom_id res chain seq x y z
N PHE A 1 3.68 -17.89 -11.55
CA PHE A 1 4.96 -17.15 -11.46
C PHE A 1 5.34 -16.83 -10.01
N GLY A 2 4.61 -15.94 -9.31
CA GLY A 2 4.98 -15.51 -7.94
C GLY A 2 5.21 -16.66 -6.93
N LEU A 3 4.42 -17.73 -6.95
CA LEU A 3 4.65 -18.92 -6.12
C LEU A 3 5.97 -19.61 -6.44
N ALA A 4 6.29 -19.80 -7.72
CA ALA A 4 7.55 -20.41 -8.14
C ALA A 4 8.75 -19.56 -7.72
N CYS A 5 8.65 -18.24 -7.85
CA CYS A 5 9.65 -17.29 -7.35
C CYS A 5 9.80 -17.36 -5.83
N GLY A 6 8.69 -17.53 -5.08
CA GLY A 6 8.72 -17.73 -3.63
C GLY A 6 9.44 -19.02 -3.23
N ILE A 7 9.20 -20.13 -3.93
CA ILE A 7 9.91 -21.40 -3.73
C ILE A 7 11.41 -21.23 -4.00
N LEU A 8 11.76 -20.61 -5.14
CA LEU A 8 13.14 -20.32 -5.50
C LEU A 8 13.83 -19.41 -4.47
N ALA A 9 13.16 -18.37 -4.00
CA ALA A 9 13.70 -17.46 -3.00
C ALA A 9 14.00 -18.17 -1.67
N VAL A 10 13.08 -19.01 -1.19
CA VAL A 10 13.31 -19.80 0.03
C VAL A 10 14.45 -20.81 -0.18
N PHE A 11 14.53 -21.44 -1.36
CA PHE A 11 15.62 -22.35 -1.69
C PHE A 11 16.98 -21.65 -1.70
N ILE A 12 17.06 -20.47 -2.33
CA ILE A 12 18.28 -19.65 -2.40
C ILE A 12 18.69 -19.19 -1.00
N LEU A 13 17.76 -18.70 -0.18
CA LEU A 13 18.06 -18.29 1.19
C LEU A 13 18.51 -19.45 2.08
N ASN A 14 17.92 -20.64 1.90
CA ASN A 14 18.38 -21.84 2.61
C ASN A 14 19.78 -22.28 2.20
N LEU A 15 20.19 -22.04 0.93
CA LEU A 15 21.53 -22.35 0.45
C LEU A 15 22.57 -21.34 0.97
N LEU A 16 22.17 -20.08 1.07
CA LEU A 16 22.97 -18.95 1.54
C LEU A 16 23.12 -18.91 3.07
N ASN A 17 23.00 -20.04 3.77
CA ASN A 17 22.98 -20.19 5.24
C ASN A 17 24.29 -19.75 5.93
N ASN A 18 24.65 -18.48 5.76
CA ASN A 18 25.91 -17.84 6.08
C ASN A 18 25.69 -16.33 6.14
N GLU A 19 25.87 -15.78 7.34
CA GLU A 19 25.96 -14.36 7.68
C GLU A 19 24.75 -13.45 7.39
N LEU A 20 24.47 -12.59 8.38
CA LEU A 20 23.31 -11.70 8.40
C LEU A 20 23.26 -10.75 7.19
N GLU A 21 24.42 -10.22 6.80
CA GLU A 21 24.53 -9.18 5.77
C GLU A 21 24.21 -9.74 4.38
N ILE A 22 24.70 -10.95 4.08
CA ILE A 22 24.50 -11.61 2.79
C ILE A 22 23.01 -11.95 2.60
N GLU A 23 22.34 -12.46 3.63
CA GLU A 23 20.91 -12.76 3.56
C GLU A 23 20.09 -11.49 3.31
N ILE A 24 20.38 -10.40 4.03
CA ILE A 24 19.67 -9.12 3.85
C ILE A 24 19.83 -8.62 2.40
N ILE A 25 21.06 -8.54 1.89
CA ILE A 25 21.34 -8.10 0.52
C ILE A 25 20.64 -9.00 -0.50
N SER A 26 20.66 -10.32 -0.27
CA SER A 26 20.00 -11.30 -1.14
C SER A 26 18.49 -11.09 -1.19
N THR A 27 17.83 -10.71 -0.09
CA THR A 27 16.40 -10.39 -0.12
C THR A 27 16.09 -9.19 -1.02
N PHE A 28 16.93 -8.16 -1.05
CA PHE A 28 16.78 -7.03 -1.97
C PHE A 28 17.02 -7.44 -3.42
N GLY A 29 18.10 -8.19 -3.67
CA GLY A 29 18.43 -8.70 -4.99
C GLY A 29 17.31 -9.57 -5.58
N LEU A 30 16.76 -10.49 -4.78
CA LEU A 30 15.64 -11.34 -5.18
C LEU A 30 14.38 -10.53 -5.45
N ALA A 31 14.04 -9.56 -4.60
CA ALA A 31 12.88 -8.70 -4.81
C ALA A 31 12.99 -7.95 -6.15
N TYR A 32 14.15 -7.34 -6.42
CA TYR A 32 14.38 -6.62 -7.68
C TYR A 32 14.37 -7.55 -8.90
N LEU A 33 15.04 -8.69 -8.82
CA LEU A 33 15.09 -9.67 -9.92
C LEU A 33 13.69 -10.17 -10.28
N ILE A 34 12.87 -10.53 -9.28
CA ILE A 34 11.51 -11.02 -9.50
C ILE A 34 10.64 -9.92 -10.09
N PHE A 35 10.79 -8.68 -9.62
CA PHE A 35 10.09 -7.53 -10.18
C PHE A 35 10.41 -7.36 -11.67
N TYR A 36 11.70 -7.33 -12.02
CA TYR A 36 12.17 -7.17 -13.40
C TYR A 36 11.68 -8.31 -14.31
N LEU A 37 11.83 -9.57 -13.88
CA LEU A 37 11.39 -10.73 -14.65
C LEU A 37 9.87 -10.77 -14.86
N ALA A 38 9.10 -10.36 -13.84
CA ALA A 38 7.64 -10.31 -13.96
C ALA A 38 7.20 -9.24 -14.97
N ASP A 39 7.75 -8.04 -14.86
CA ASP A 39 7.29 -6.87 -15.62
C ASP A 39 7.81 -6.91 -17.07
N VAL A 40 9.12 -7.10 -17.26
CA VAL A 40 9.79 -6.96 -18.55
C VAL A 40 9.68 -8.22 -19.40
N GLU A 41 10.01 -9.39 -18.84
CA GLU A 41 10.11 -10.63 -19.61
C GLU A 41 8.76 -11.34 -19.80
N LEU A 42 7.89 -11.27 -18.79
CA LEU A 42 6.65 -12.05 -18.74
C LEU A 42 5.38 -11.21 -18.93
N GLY A 43 5.47 -9.88 -18.82
CA GLY A 43 4.32 -8.98 -18.92
C GLY A 43 3.22 -9.26 -17.88
N VAL A 44 3.57 -9.84 -16.73
CA VAL A 44 2.63 -10.13 -15.63
C VAL A 44 2.78 -9.10 -14.51
N SER A 45 1.77 -8.94 -13.67
CA SER A 45 1.84 -7.98 -12.55
C SER A 45 2.99 -8.32 -11.59
N ALA A 46 4.07 -7.53 -11.67
CA ALA A 46 5.25 -7.65 -10.83
C ALA A 46 4.92 -7.44 -9.34
N VAL A 47 4.03 -6.49 -9.05
CA VAL A 47 3.58 -6.22 -7.68
C VAL A 47 2.88 -7.44 -7.09
N LEU A 48 1.95 -8.08 -7.82
CA LEU A 48 1.26 -9.27 -7.34
C LEU A 48 2.23 -10.45 -7.19
N ALA A 49 3.15 -10.63 -8.13
CA ALA A 49 4.18 -11.67 -8.05
C ALA A 49 5.04 -11.53 -6.79
N MET A 50 5.47 -10.30 -6.45
CA MET A 50 6.23 -10.01 -5.23
C MET A 50 5.39 -10.25 -3.96
N VAL A 51 4.11 -9.88 -3.96
CA VAL A 51 3.22 -10.15 -2.81
C VAL A 51 3.10 -11.65 -2.56
N VAL A 52 2.87 -12.45 -3.61
CA VAL A 52 2.75 -13.91 -3.49
C VAL A 52 4.06 -14.54 -3.02
N MET A 53 5.20 -14.09 -3.54
CA MET A 53 6.52 -14.52 -3.09
C MET A 53 6.75 -14.17 -1.61
N GLY A 54 6.45 -12.94 -1.19
CA GLY A 54 6.57 -12.51 0.20
C GLY A 54 5.66 -13.28 1.15
N LEU A 55 4.42 -13.60 0.75
CA LEU A 55 3.51 -14.45 1.51
C LEU A 55 4.06 -15.88 1.65
N TYR A 56 4.63 -16.43 0.58
CA TYR A 56 5.23 -17.76 0.60
C TYR A 56 6.43 -17.82 1.55
N MET A 57 7.31 -16.81 1.49
CA MET A 57 8.43 -16.66 2.43
C MET A 57 7.94 -16.49 3.87
N ALA A 58 6.87 -15.72 4.09
CA ALA A 58 6.31 -15.49 5.42
C ALA A 58 5.72 -16.76 6.03
N LYS A 59 5.18 -17.68 5.22
CA LYS A 59 4.71 -18.99 5.66
C LYS A 59 5.87 -19.94 6.00
N HIS A 60 6.96 -19.89 5.23
CA HIS A 60 8.12 -20.75 5.41
C HIS A 60 9.24 -20.08 6.22
N LYS A 61 8.88 -19.17 7.14
CA LYS A 61 9.85 -18.48 8.02
C LYS A 61 10.74 -19.47 8.78
N TYR A 62 10.22 -20.64 9.16
CA TYR A 62 11.00 -21.68 9.85
C TYR A 62 12.21 -22.19 9.06
N CYS A 63 12.24 -22.00 7.74
CA CYS A 63 13.40 -22.34 6.91
C CYS A 63 14.51 -21.28 6.99
N ILE A 64 14.17 -20.03 7.30
CA ILE A 64 15.11 -18.93 7.48
C ILE A 64 15.65 -18.99 8.91
N SER A 65 16.97 -18.83 9.08
CA SER A 65 17.60 -18.88 10.40
C SER A 65 16.92 -17.94 11.41
N SER A 66 16.58 -18.45 12.60
CA SER A 66 15.85 -17.66 13.61
C SER A 66 16.61 -16.40 14.05
N ARG A 67 17.94 -16.39 13.87
CA ARG A 67 18.83 -15.27 14.23
C ARG A 67 18.71 -14.07 13.29
N VAL A 68 18.33 -14.29 12.03
CA VAL A 68 18.36 -13.28 10.95
C VAL A 68 16.97 -12.75 10.58
N GLN A 69 15.90 -13.47 10.92
CA GLN A 69 14.51 -13.06 10.64
C GLN A 69 14.16 -11.67 11.23
N LEU A 70 14.52 -11.44 12.50
CA LEU A 70 14.22 -10.18 13.18
C LEU A 70 14.97 -9.00 12.56
N PRO A 71 16.29 -9.07 12.33
CA PRO A 71 17.00 -8.04 11.60
C PRO A 71 16.47 -7.80 10.19
N ILE A 72 16.21 -8.84 9.37
CA ILE A 72 15.66 -8.69 8.01
C ILE A 72 14.35 -7.90 8.07
N ALA A 73 13.42 -8.30 8.93
CA ALA A 73 12.15 -7.60 9.11
C ALA A 73 12.33 -6.17 9.63
N SER A 74 13.36 -5.91 10.46
CA SER A 74 13.69 -4.55 10.91
C SER A 74 14.22 -3.68 9.77
N THR A 75 15.16 -4.21 8.97
CA THR A 75 15.75 -3.51 7.81
C THR A 75 14.67 -3.14 6.80
N TRP A 76 13.81 -4.09 6.43
CA TRP A 76 12.68 -3.81 5.53
C TRP A 76 11.71 -2.77 6.11
N ARG A 77 11.42 -2.81 7.42
CA ARG A 77 10.57 -1.79 8.08
C ARG A 77 11.19 -0.39 8.00
N ILE A 78 12.49 -0.26 8.23
CA ILE A 78 13.21 1.01 8.15
C ILE A 78 13.15 1.55 6.71
N ILE A 79 13.40 0.70 5.72
CA ILE A 79 13.36 1.11 4.30
C ILE A 79 11.96 1.53 3.87
N ILE A 80 10.93 0.75 4.23
CA ILE A 80 9.52 1.11 3.95
C ILE A 80 9.18 2.45 4.60
N TYR A 81 9.65 2.70 5.82
CA TYR A 81 9.46 3.97 6.50
C TYR A 81 10.09 5.14 5.72
N PHE A 82 11.35 5.02 5.30
CA PHE A 82 12.01 6.04 4.48
C PHE A 82 11.32 6.28 3.13
N ILE A 83 10.95 5.21 2.43
CA ILE A 83 10.24 5.30 1.14
C ILE A 83 8.89 6.00 1.33
N ASN A 84 8.14 5.67 2.38
CA ASN A 84 6.87 6.34 2.66
C ASN A 84 7.06 7.84 2.92
N ILE A 85 8.08 8.24 3.70
CA ILE A 85 8.40 9.66 3.90
C ILE A 85 8.69 10.33 2.56
N LEU A 86 9.51 9.71 1.71
CA LEU A 86 9.89 10.27 0.42
C LEU A 86 8.66 10.46 -0.49
N ILE A 87 7.81 9.43 -0.60
CA ILE A 87 6.58 9.50 -1.40
C ILE A 87 5.67 10.61 -0.90
N PHE A 88 5.41 10.68 0.41
CA PHE A 88 4.54 11.73 0.96
C PHE A 88 5.15 13.13 0.84
N MET A 89 6.47 13.26 0.96
CA MET A 89 7.18 14.52 0.75
C MET A 89 7.04 15.00 -0.71
N ILE A 90 7.36 14.15 -1.69
CA ILE A 90 7.22 14.46 -3.12
C ILE A 90 5.78 14.84 -3.43
N THR A 91 4.83 14.06 -2.93
CA THR A 91 3.40 14.29 -3.13
C THR A 91 2.94 15.61 -2.53
N GLY A 92 3.43 15.95 -1.34
CA GLY A 92 3.14 17.23 -0.69
C GLY A 92 3.66 18.42 -1.49
N ILE A 93 4.86 18.30 -2.07
CA ILE A 93 5.43 19.34 -2.94
C ILE A 93 4.58 19.51 -4.20
N ILE A 94 4.18 18.42 -4.85
CA ILE A 94 3.36 18.49 -6.07
C ILE A 94 1.98 19.09 -5.76
N LEU A 95 1.37 18.70 -4.63
CA LEU A 95 0.11 19.28 -4.19
C LEU A 95 0.24 20.79 -3.93
N ALA A 96 1.32 21.23 -3.27
CA ALA A 96 1.58 22.65 -3.03
C ALA A 96 1.76 23.43 -4.34
N HIS A 97 2.48 22.85 -5.30
CA HIS A 97 2.65 23.46 -6.63
C HIS A 97 1.32 23.56 -7.38
N SER A 98 0.47 22.54 -7.30
CA SER A 98 -0.85 22.54 -7.93
C SER A 98 -1.83 23.55 -7.31
N LEU A 99 -1.68 23.90 -6.03
CA LEU A 99 -2.54 24.86 -5.31
C LEU A 99 -2.06 26.31 -5.40
N VAL A 100 -0.75 26.54 -5.36
CA VAL A 100 -0.14 27.87 -5.25
C VAL A 100 0.49 28.34 -6.58
N GLY A 101 0.78 27.42 -7.49
CA GLY A 101 1.42 27.70 -8.77
C GLY A 101 0.57 28.55 -9.71
N THR A 102 1.24 29.19 -10.67
CA THR A 102 0.64 30.08 -11.69
C THR A 102 -0.22 29.34 -12.73
N GLN A 103 -0.13 28.00 -12.78
CA GLN A 103 -0.97 27.13 -13.61
C GLN A 103 -2.23 26.76 -12.84
N LYS A 104 -3.23 27.66 -12.83
CA LYS A 104 -4.57 27.37 -12.29
C LYS A 104 -5.25 26.33 -13.18
N HIS A 105 -5.00 25.05 -12.94
CA HIS A 105 -5.72 23.95 -13.57
C HIS A 105 -6.73 23.29 -12.61
N VAL A 106 -6.80 23.79 -11.37
CA VAL A 106 -7.64 23.30 -10.29
C VAL A 106 -8.44 24.46 -9.71
N ASP A 107 -9.76 24.39 -9.83
CA ASP A 107 -10.69 25.38 -9.29
C ASP A 107 -11.13 25.03 -7.88
N ALA A 108 -11.69 26.00 -7.14
CA ALA A 108 -12.31 25.76 -5.83
C ALA A 108 -13.41 24.67 -5.89
N ILE A 109 -13.98 24.44 -7.07
CA ILE A 109 -14.97 23.40 -7.35
C ILE A 109 -14.33 22.00 -7.29
N ASP A 110 -13.08 21.84 -7.73
CA ASP A 110 -12.35 20.56 -7.68
C ASP A 110 -12.05 20.14 -6.23
N PHE A 111 -11.93 21.10 -5.31
CA PHE A 111 -11.84 20.82 -3.88
C PHE A 111 -13.15 20.22 -3.36
N GLY A 112 -14.30 20.79 -3.75
CA GLY A 112 -15.62 20.24 -3.46
C GLY A 112 -15.79 18.82 -3.99
N TYR A 113 -15.39 18.57 -5.25
CA TYR A 113 -15.41 17.23 -5.82
C TYR A 113 -14.52 16.24 -5.06
N SER A 114 -13.36 16.68 -4.55
CA SER A 114 -12.48 15.83 -3.74
C SER A 114 -13.14 15.37 -2.44
N ILE A 115 -13.94 16.22 -1.79
CA ILE A 115 -14.72 15.86 -0.59
C ILE A 115 -15.83 14.87 -0.94
N VAL A 116 -16.55 15.11 -2.04
CA VAL A 116 -17.60 14.20 -2.51
C VAL A 116 -17.00 12.83 -2.84
N LEU A 117 -15.87 12.78 -3.55
CA LEU A 117 -15.14 11.55 -3.86
C LEU A 117 -14.68 10.85 -2.58
N TYR A 118 -14.19 11.59 -1.59
CA TYR A 118 -13.80 11.04 -0.29
C TYR A 118 -14.98 10.33 0.41
N LEU A 119 -16.17 10.94 0.42
CA LEU A 119 -17.38 10.34 0.99
C LEU A 119 -17.85 9.13 0.15
N ALA A 120 -17.86 9.27 -1.17
CA ALA A 120 -18.23 8.19 -2.09
C ALA A 120 -17.34 6.96 -1.90
N LEU A 121 -16.04 7.16 -1.66
CA LEU A 121 -15.10 6.07 -1.38
C LEU A 121 -15.37 5.39 -0.03
N HIS A 122 -15.81 6.13 0.99
CA HIS A 122 -16.22 5.53 2.26
C HIS A 122 -17.47 4.68 2.10
N ILE A 123 -18.45 5.15 1.32
CA ILE A 123 -19.66 4.40 0.99
C ILE A 123 -19.29 3.14 0.19
N ALA A 124 -18.44 3.26 -0.83
CA ALA A 124 -17.97 2.13 -1.62
C ALA A 124 -17.25 1.09 -0.76
N ARG A 125 -16.45 1.52 0.22
CA ARG A 125 -15.79 0.61 1.17
C ARG A 125 -16.77 -0.09 2.09
N LEU A 126 -17.79 0.62 2.58
CA LEU A 126 -18.86 0.02 3.38
C LEU A 126 -19.63 -1.01 2.57
N LEU A 127 -20.00 -0.69 1.32
CA LEU A 127 -20.65 -1.63 0.41
C LEU A 127 -19.78 -2.86 0.15
N ALA A 128 -18.49 -2.67 -0.13
CA ALA A 128 -17.56 -3.78 -0.32
C ALA A 128 -17.48 -4.68 0.92
N ALA A 129 -17.39 -4.09 2.13
CA ALA A 129 -17.36 -4.84 3.38
C ALA A 129 -18.66 -5.63 3.62
N VAL A 130 -19.82 -5.06 3.28
CA VAL A 130 -21.12 -5.75 3.37
C VAL A 130 -21.23 -6.90 2.36
N ILE A 131 -20.76 -6.69 1.13
CA ILE A 131 -20.74 -7.72 0.09
C ILE A 131 -19.78 -8.86 0.45
N LEU A 132 -18.65 -8.54 1.09
CA LEU A 132 -17.64 -9.50 1.54
C LEU A 132 -17.98 -10.17 2.88
N HIS A 133 -18.92 -9.62 3.65
CA HIS A 133 -19.38 -10.19 4.92
C HIS A 133 -19.69 -11.71 4.86
N PRO A 134 -20.47 -12.24 3.89
CA PRO A 134 -20.70 -13.69 3.78
C PRO A 134 -19.41 -14.50 3.58
N PHE A 135 -18.44 -13.99 2.81
CA PHE A 135 -17.15 -14.66 2.60
C PHE A 135 -16.29 -14.66 3.86
N ILE A 136 -16.31 -13.56 4.62
CA ILE A 136 -15.60 -13.44 5.90
C ILE A 136 -16.16 -14.45 6.91
N LYS A 137 -17.50 -14.55 7.02
CA LYS A 137 -18.15 -15.56 7.86
C LYS A 137 -17.82 -16.99 7.43
N TRP A 138 -17.77 -17.25 6.13
CA TRP A 138 -17.39 -18.57 5.60
C TRP A 138 -15.94 -18.95 5.95
N SER A 139 -15.06 -17.96 6.09
CA SER A 139 -13.67 -18.15 6.49
C SER A 139 -13.49 -18.43 8.00
N GLY A 140 -14.59 -18.48 8.76
CA GLY A 140 -14.60 -18.78 10.20
C GLY A 140 -14.36 -17.56 11.10
N VAL A 141 -14.26 -16.36 10.53
CA VAL A 141 -14.07 -15.12 11.31
C VAL A 141 -15.43 -14.46 11.56
N ASN A 142 -15.91 -14.53 12.80
CA ASN A 142 -17.13 -13.85 13.21
C ASN A 142 -16.79 -12.45 13.77
N LEU A 143 -16.85 -11.44 12.91
CA LEU A 143 -16.70 -10.04 13.31
C LEU A 143 -18.05 -9.49 13.82
N SER A 144 -18.01 -8.79 14.94
CA SER A 144 -19.10 -7.96 15.44
C SER A 144 -19.32 -6.72 14.56
N TRP A 145 -20.51 -6.12 14.62
CA TRP A 145 -20.81 -4.88 13.90
C TRP A 145 -19.83 -3.75 14.24
N LYS A 146 -19.34 -3.72 15.48
CA LYS A 146 -18.33 -2.75 15.94
C LYS A 146 -16.99 -2.97 15.23
N GLU A 147 -16.55 -4.22 15.10
CA GLU A 147 -15.32 -4.56 14.38
C GLU A 147 -15.44 -4.28 12.88
N TYR A 148 -16.63 -4.46 12.29
CA TYR A 148 -16.89 -4.03 10.90
C TYR A 148 -16.74 -2.53 10.70
N ILE A 149 -17.24 -1.71 11.63
CA ILE A 149 -17.04 -0.25 11.59
C ILE A 149 -15.55 0.08 11.65
N VAL A 150 -14.80 -0.54 12.58
CA VAL A 150 -13.35 -0.35 12.67
C VAL A 150 -12.64 -0.82 11.40
N LEU A 151 -13.08 -1.91 10.78
CA LEU A 151 -12.50 -2.43 9.54
C LEU A 151 -12.68 -1.44 8.39
N VAL A 152 -13.87 -0.86 8.23
CA VAL A 152 -14.13 0.15 7.19
C VAL A 152 -13.38 1.47 7.49
N TRP A 153 -13.26 1.84 8.76
CA TRP A 153 -12.62 3.09 9.18
C TRP A 153 -11.09 3.04 9.14
N SER A 154 -10.50 1.90 9.51
CA SER A 154 -9.05 1.68 9.59
C SER A 154 -8.38 1.45 8.23
N GLY A 155 -9.17 1.37 7.14
CA GLY A 155 -8.72 1.30 5.75
C GLY A 155 -8.05 2.59 5.27
N LEU A 156 -6.92 2.94 5.88
CA LEU A 156 -6.08 4.06 5.51
C LEU A 156 -5.56 3.84 4.10
N ARG A 157 -5.77 4.81 3.21
CA ARG A 157 -5.17 4.76 1.88
C ARG A 157 -3.65 4.82 2.03
N GLY A 158 -2.99 3.75 1.58
CA GLY A 158 -1.55 3.63 1.60
C GLY A 158 -0.86 4.45 0.51
N SER A 159 0.45 4.58 0.64
CA SER A 159 1.37 5.18 -0.33
C SER A 159 1.20 4.62 -1.75
N MET A 160 0.69 3.39 -1.91
CA MET A 160 0.41 2.78 -3.21
C MET A 160 -0.57 3.58 -4.09
N ALA A 161 -1.65 4.13 -3.52
CA ALA A 161 -2.60 4.92 -4.31
C ALA A 161 -1.94 6.18 -4.88
N VAL A 162 -1.04 6.78 -4.11
CA VAL A 162 -0.29 7.97 -4.48
C VAL A 162 0.77 7.66 -5.54
N ILE A 163 1.50 6.54 -5.41
CA ILE A 163 2.43 6.08 -6.44
C ILE A 163 1.70 5.89 -7.79
N LEU A 164 0.54 5.22 -7.78
CA LEU A 164 -0.24 5.03 -9.00
C LEU A 164 -0.68 6.36 -9.61
N ALA A 165 -1.04 7.35 -8.78
CA ALA A 165 -1.36 8.68 -9.25
C ALA A 165 -0.15 9.37 -9.91
N LEU A 166 1.05 9.24 -9.33
CA LEU A 166 2.29 9.76 -9.91
C LEU A 166 2.66 9.05 -11.22
N MET A 167 2.37 7.76 -11.33
CA MET A 167 2.57 7.01 -12.57
C MET A 167 1.63 7.51 -13.67
N VAL A 168 0.34 7.72 -13.36
CA VAL A 168 -0.61 8.34 -14.30
C VAL A 168 -0.15 9.73 -14.69
N ASP A 169 0.34 10.51 -13.73
CA ASP A 169 0.90 11.83 -14.01
C ASP A 169 2.19 11.76 -14.84
N SER A 170 2.92 10.65 -14.87
CA SER A 170 4.11 10.53 -15.71
C SER A 170 3.79 10.10 -17.15
N GLU A 171 2.56 9.65 -17.42
CA GLU A 171 2.15 9.09 -18.70
C GLU A 171 1.78 10.18 -19.73
N LYS A 172 2.63 10.40 -20.72
CA LYS A 172 2.46 11.51 -21.69
C LYS A 172 1.33 11.32 -22.68
N VAL A 173 0.80 10.10 -22.81
CA VAL A 173 -0.34 9.80 -23.69
C VAL A 173 -1.63 10.45 -23.20
N ILE A 174 -1.75 10.69 -21.89
CA ILE A 174 -2.92 11.30 -21.27
C ILE A 174 -2.76 12.82 -21.28
N ASP A 175 -3.86 13.53 -21.55
CA ASP A 175 -3.92 14.99 -21.50
C ASP A 175 -3.41 15.54 -20.16
N GLU A 176 -2.61 16.61 -20.24
CA GLU A 176 -1.92 17.20 -19.09
C GLU A 176 -2.91 17.70 -18.03
N MET A 177 -4.05 18.26 -18.43
CA MET A 177 -5.05 18.75 -17.48
C MET A 177 -5.68 17.58 -16.71
N ILE A 178 -5.98 16.47 -17.39
CA ILE A 178 -6.58 15.28 -16.76
C ILE A 178 -5.61 14.66 -15.76
N ARG A 179 -4.34 14.51 -16.14
CA ARG A 179 -3.29 13.96 -15.26
C ARG A 179 -3.15 14.73 -13.95
N HIS A 180 -3.02 16.05 -14.05
CA HIS A 180 -2.89 16.92 -12.89
C HIS A 180 -4.15 16.89 -11.99
N ARG A 181 -5.36 16.86 -12.57
CA ARG A 181 -6.60 16.74 -11.79
C ARG A 181 -6.72 15.40 -11.08
N VAL A 182 -6.40 14.29 -11.75
CA VAL A 182 -6.41 12.94 -11.15
C VAL A 182 -5.41 12.87 -9.99
N LEU A 183 -4.19 13.37 -10.22
CA LEU A 183 -3.16 13.47 -9.19
C LEU A 183 -3.67 14.29 -8.01
N PHE A 184 -4.20 15.49 -8.26
CA PHE A 184 -4.76 16.37 -7.23
C PHE A 184 -5.81 15.67 -6.37
N HIS A 185 -6.82 15.04 -6.99
CA HIS A 185 -7.87 14.35 -6.27
C HIS A 185 -7.34 13.19 -5.42
N ILE A 186 -6.44 12.35 -5.96
CA ILE A 186 -5.91 11.21 -5.22
C ILE A 186 -5.08 11.68 -4.03
N CYS A 187 -4.23 12.69 -4.22
CA CYS A 187 -3.41 13.30 -3.16
C CYS A 187 -4.27 13.94 -2.07
N MET A 188 -5.30 14.69 -2.45
CA MET A 188 -6.23 15.31 -1.52
C MET A 188 -7.00 14.27 -0.71
N ILE A 189 -7.50 13.20 -1.35
CA ILE A 189 -8.18 12.10 -0.67
C ILE A 189 -7.22 11.36 0.27
N ALA A 190 -5.97 11.13 -0.13
CA ALA A 190 -4.96 10.51 0.74
C ALA A 190 -4.68 11.38 1.97
N LEU A 191 -4.52 12.69 1.80
CA LEU A 191 -4.36 13.66 2.88
C LEU A 191 -5.56 13.65 3.84
N LEU A 192 -6.78 13.73 3.32
CA LEU A 192 -8.00 13.69 4.13
C LEU A 192 -8.12 12.37 4.90
N THR A 193 -7.81 11.24 4.26
CA THR A 193 -7.88 9.93 4.91
C THR A 193 -6.83 9.81 6.03
N LEU A 194 -5.62 10.31 5.83
CA LEU A 194 -4.58 10.28 6.87
C LEU A 194 -4.91 11.22 8.04
N THR A 195 -5.35 12.45 7.74
CA THR A 195 -5.65 13.46 8.76
C THR A 195 -6.92 13.11 9.53
N ILE A 196 -8.00 12.71 8.85
CA ILE A 196 -9.29 12.40 9.48
C ILE A 196 -9.26 10.98 10.04
N ASN A 197 -9.11 9.95 9.20
CA ASN A 197 -9.19 8.56 9.66
C ASN A 197 -7.97 8.16 10.47
N GLY A 198 -6.77 8.62 10.11
CA GLY A 198 -5.56 8.25 10.86
C GLY A 198 -5.58 8.74 12.29
N THR A 199 -5.99 10.00 12.52
CA THR A 199 -6.09 10.56 13.88
C THR A 199 -7.29 10.01 14.64
N SER A 200 -8.44 9.83 13.97
CA SER A 200 -9.67 9.35 14.60
C SER A 200 -9.70 7.83 14.83
N SER A 201 -8.87 7.03 14.16
CA SER A 201 -8.90 5.55 14.29
C SER A 201 -8.74 5.09 15.74
N LYS A 202 -7.78 5.66 16.48
CA LYS A 202 -7.60 5.34 17.91
C LYS A 202 -8.82 5.72 18.75
N PHE A 203 -9.45 6.84 18.42
CA PHE A 203 -10.66 7.31 19.10
C PHE A 203 -11.84 6.38 18.81
N VAL A 204 -12.05 5.97 17.55
CA VAL A 204 -13.13 5.06 17.15
C VAL A 204 -13.01 3.70 17.84
N VAL A 205 -11.81 3.13 17.91
CA VAL A 205 -11.58 1.85 18.63
C VAL A 205 -11.93 1.99 20.12
N ARG A 206 -11.46 3.07 20.76
CA ARG A 206 -11.74 3.35 22.18
C ARG A 206 -13.23 3.59 22.43
N PHE A 207 -13.90 4.33 21.55
CA PHE A 207 -15.33 4.65 21.66
C PHE A 207 -16.20 3.41 21.52
N LEU A 208 -15.82 2.48 20.64
CA LEU A 208 -16.55 1.22 20.45
C LEU A 208 -16.30 0.21 21.59
N GLY A 209 -15.33 0.48 22.47
CA GLY A 209 -15.02 -0.37 23.61
C GLY A 209 -14.27 -1.65 23.24
N LEU A 210 -13.54 -1.63 22.12
CA LEU A 210 -12.76 -2.79 21.61
C LEU A 210 -11.35 -2.84 22.20
N ASN A 211 -11.14 -2.28 23.40
CA ASN A 211 -9.85 -2.32 24.10
C ASN A 211 -9.71 -3.69 24.78
N HIS A 212 -9.29 -4.70 24.02
CA HIS A 212 -8.77 -5.96 24.55
C HIS A 212 -7.30 -6.12 24.19
#